data_AF-A0A963X745-F1
#
_entry.id   AF-A0A963X745-F1
#
_cell.length_a   1.000
_cell.length_b   1.000
_cell.length_c   1.000
_cell.angle_alpha   90.00
_cell.angle_beta   90.00
_cell.angle_gamma   90.00
#
_symmetry.space_group_name_H-M   'P 1'
#
loop_
_entity.id
_entity.type
_entity.pdbx_description
1 polymer ?
#
loop_
_entity_poly.entity_id
_entity_poly.type
_entity_poly.pdbx_seq_one_letter_code
_entity_poly.pdbx_strand_id
1 'polypeptide(L)'
;MSASAGHRLDTWIRHATPFAITLLLTLVALVPLHVPGLVRITPMLTLIAIYHWAVLRPDLLPAWSVFFIGVLQDTLTGTPIGVSAVIFLSIYAGIGAQRRFLLGKSFAVLWLGFAVVSFTASLAGWALVSLYHLSLI
;
A
#
# COMPACT_ATOMS: atom_id res chain seq x y z
N MET A 1 -32.94 5.26 22.68
CA MET A 1 -32.06 6.16 21.91
C MET A 1 -30.56 5.80 21.95
N SER A 2 -30.11 4.69 22.57
CA SER A 2 -28.67 4.31 22.58
C SER A 2 -28.22 3.41 21.41
N ALA A 3 -29.15 2.74 20.72
CA ALA A 3 -28.83 1.81 19.63
C ALA A 3 -28.23 2.49 18.38
N SER A 4 -28.57 3.76 18.12
CA SER A 4 -28.05 4.51 16.96
C SER A 4 -26.60 4.97 17.13
N ALA A 5 -26.18 5.30 18.36
CA ALA A 5 -24.80 5.68 18.64
C ALA A 5 -23.84 4.50 18.51
N GLY A 6 -24.24 3.32 19.01
CA GLY A 6 -23.45 2.08 18.90
C GLY A 6 -23.22 1.65 17.45
N HIS A 7 -24.27 1.68 16.62
CA HIS A 7 -24.13 1.33 15.20
C HIS A 7 -23.29 2.33 14.40
N ARG A 8 -23.39 3.64 14.70
CA ARG A 8 -22.55 4.66 14.04
C ARG A 8 -21.08 4.50 14.41
N LEU A 9 -20.79 4.15 15.67
CA LEU A 9 -19.44 3.88 16.14
C LEU A 9 -18.86 2.60 15.52
N ASP A 10 -19.62 1.51 15.48
CA ASP A 10 -19.19 0.25 14.86
C ASP A 10 -18.90 0.42 13.36
N THR A 11 -19.74 1.20 12.66
CA THR A 11 -19.49 1.55 11.26
C THR A 11 -18.21 2.35 11.10
N TRP A 12 -17.97 3.36 11.95
CA TRP A 12 -16.75 4.16 11.94
C TRP A 12 -15.49 3.34 12.20
N ILE A 13 -15.52 2.47 13.21
CA ILE A 13 -14.41 1.57 13.55
C ILE A 13 -14.09 0.68 12.35
N ARG A 14 -15.09 0.06 11.73
CA ARG A 14 -14.90 -0.79 10.55
C ARG A 14 -14.28 -0.05 9.36
N HIS A 15 -14.62 1.23 9.16
CA HIS A 15 -14.03 2.03 8.08
C HIS A 15 -12.63 2.53 8.42
N ALA A 16 -12.32 2.75 9.70
CA ALA A 16 -10.98 3.15 10.14
C ALA A 16 -9.99 1.97 10.15
N THR A 17 -10.46 0.73 10.33
CA THR A 17 -9.57 -0.44 10.44
C THR A 17 -8.58 -0.61 9.28
N PRO A 18 -8.97 -0.46 7.99
CA PRO A 18 -8.05 -0.76 6.90
C PRO A 18 -6.97 0.29 6.74
N PHE A 19 -7.34 1.55 6.93
CA PHE A 19 -6.37 2.64 7.03
C PHE A 19 -5.41 2.43 8.20
N ALA A 20 -5.93 2.15 9.40
CA ALA A 20 -5.13 1.94 10.60
C ALA A 20 -4.18 0.74 10.47
N ILE A 21 -4.64 -0.38 9.91
CA ILE A 21 -3.82 -1.57 9.66
C ILE A 21 -2.74 -1.27 8.61
N THR A 22 -3.10 -0.60 7.51
CA THR A 22 -2.14 -0.23 6.47
C THR A 22 -1.08 0.72 7.01
N LEU A 23 -1.49 1.71 7.81
CA LEU A 23 -0.59 2.64 8.49
C LEU A 23 0.33 1.91 9.46
N LEU A 24 -0.22 1.02 10.30
CA LEU A 24 0.56 0.21 11.23
C LEU A 24 1.60 -0.65 10.50
N LEU A 25 1.21 -1.34 9.43
CA LEU A 25 2.11 -2.16 8.63
C LEU A 25 3.21 -1.33 7.95
N THR A 26 2.87 -0.12 7.49
CA THR A 26 3.83 0.84 6.94
C THR A 26 4.84 1.25 8.01
N LEU A 27 4.36 1.60 9.22
CA LEU A 27 5.24 1.96 10.34
C LEU A 27 6.14 0.79 10.75
N VAL A 28 5.59 -0.42 10.87
CA VAL A 28 6.38 -1.63 11.17
C VAL A 28 7.44 -1.91 10.12
N ALA A 29 7.15 -1.68 8.83
CA ALA A 29 8.13 -1.84 7.75
C ALA A 29 9.29 -0.84 7.84
N LEU A 30 9.04 0.33 8.44
CA LEU A 30 10.00 1.44 8.51
C LEU A 30 10.78 1.47 9.82
N VAL A 31 10.29 0.80 10.88
CA VAL A 31 11.02 0.68 12.14
C VAL A 31 12.23 -0.24 11.92
N PRO A 32 13.46 0.21 12.24
CA PRO A 32 14.63 -0.65 12.21
C PRO A 32 14.52 -1.67 13.35
N LEU A 33 14.03 -2.87 13.02
CA LEU A 33 13.83 -3.96 13.99
C LEU A 33 15.17 -4.57 14.49
N HIS A 34 16.31 -4.07 14.01
CA HIS A 34 17.67 -4.52 14.35
C HIS A 34 17.88 -6.05 14.24
N VAL A 35 17.03 -6.73 13.46
CA VAL A 35 17.17 -8.16 13.19
C VAL A 35 18.29 -8.37 12.17
N PRO A 36 19.32 -9.19 12.48
CA PRO A 36 20.42 -9.44 11.56
C PRO A 36 19.93 -9.94 10.20
N GLY A 37 20.32 -9.27 9.12
CA GLY A 37 19.95 -9.64 7.74
C GLY A 37 18.61 -9.10 7.24
N LEU A 38 17.71 -8.64 8.11
CA LEU A 38 16.36 -8.18 7.73
C LEU A 38 16.37 -6.86 6.95
N VAL A 39 17.40 -6.03 7.18
CA VAL A 39 17.66 -4.80 6.41
C VAL A 39 17.90 -5.11 4.92
N ARG A 40 18.35 -6.34 4.58
CA ARG A 40 18.65 -6.73 3.20
C ARG A 40 17.42 -7.27 2.45
N ILE A 41 16.39 -7.72 3.16
CA ILE A 41 15.18 -8.34 2.60
C ILE A 41 13.95 -7.73 3.30
N THR A 42 13.85 -6.41 3.29
CA THR A 42 12.72 -5.75 3.95
C THR A 42 11.44 -6.02 3.15
N PRO A 43 10.41 -6.63 3.77
CA PRO A 43 9.18 -6.94 3.07
C PRO A 43 8.42 -5.65 2.72
N MET A 44 7.84 -5.59 1.52
CA MET A 44 7.00 -4.46 1.07
C MET A 44 5.61 -4.50 1.73
N LEU A 45 5.56 -4.41 3.07
CA LEU A 45 4.31 -4.58 3.84
C LEU A 45 3.24 -3.56 3.44
N THR A 46 3.63 -2.32 3.14
CA THR A 46 2.73 -1.28 2.63
C THR A 46 2.02 -1.72 1.35
N LEU A 47 2.78 -2.31 0.42
CA LEU A 47 2.25 -2.76 -0.86
C LEU A 47 1.34 -3.99 -0.70
N ILE A 48 1.68 -4.91 0.22
CA ILE A 48 0.83 -6.05 0.57
C ILE A 48 -0.55 -5.57 1.04
N ALA A 49 -0.57 -4.59 1.95
CA ALA A 49 -1.80 -4.03 2.48
C ALA A 49 -2.63 -3.33 1.39
N ILE A 50 -2.00 -2.48 0.58
CA ILE A 50 -2.66 -1.80 -0.55
C ILE A 50 -3.27 -2.82 -1.52
N TYR A 51 -2.51 -3.86 -1.88
CA TYR A 51 -2.98 -4.92 -2.78
C TYR A 51 -4.20 -5.64 -2.21
N HIS A 52 -4.10 -6.09 -0.95
CA HIS A 52 -5.16 -6.83 -0.29
C HIS A 52 -6.47 -6.03 -0.22
N TRP A 53 -6.40 -4.78 0.23
CA TRP A 53 -7.58 -3.92 0.37
C TRP A 53 -8.15 -3.51 -0.98
N ALA A 54 -7.30 -3.18 -1.97
CA ALA A 54 -7.75 -2.83 -3.32
C ALA A 54 -8.53 -3.98 -3.98
N VAL A 55 -8.10 -5.24 -3.80
CA VAL A 55 -8.82 -6.40 -4.34
C VAL A 55 -10.12 -6.67 -3.57
N LEU A 56 -10.06 -6.80 -2.24
CA LEU A 56 -11.17 -7.38 -1.47
C LEU A 56 -12.22 -6.34 -1.04
N ARG A 57 -11.79 -5.13 -0.67
CA ARG A 57 -12.62 -4.07 -0.09
C ARG A 57 -12.05 -2.67 -0.43
N PRO A 58 -12.09 -2.24 -1.70
CA PRO A 58 -11.60 -0.93 -2.11
C PRO A 58 -12.34 0.22 -1.42
N ASP A 59 -13.60 -0.01 -1.04
CA ASP A 59 -14.45 0.95 -0.34
C ASP A 59 -13.87 1.43 1.01
N LEU A 60 -13.00 0.62 1.62
CA LEU A 60 -12.41 0.93 2.92
C LEU A 60 -11.02 1.59 2.84
N LEU A 61 -10.37 1.53 1.67
CA LEU A 61 -9.07 2.15 1.45
C LEU A 61 -9.18 3.09 0.24
N PRO A 62 -9.74 4.30 0.42
CA PRO A 62 -9.92 5.24 -0.69
C PRO A 62 -8.58 5.76 -1.22
N ALA A 63 -8.56 6.20 -2.48
CA ALA A 63 -7.33 6.63 -3.16
C ALA A 63 -6.58 7.75 -2.43
N TRP A 64 -7.28 8.67 -1.77
CA TRP A 64 -6.64 9.72 -0.97
C TRP A 64 -5.83 9.15 0.19
N SER A 65 -6.28 8.06 0.82
CA SER A 65 -5.51 7.40 1.87
C SER A 65 -4.22 6.79 1.34
N VAL A 66 -4.29 6.15 0.16
CA VAL A 66 -3.12 5.57 -0.53
C VAL A 66 -2.10 6.65 -0.87
N PHE A 67 -2.56 7.83 -1.32
CA PHE A 67 -1.70 8.98 -1.57
C PHE A 67 -0.93 9.42 -0.31
N PHE A 68 -1.63 9.65 0.81
CA PHE A 68 -0.98 10.07 2.05
C PHE A 68 -0.03 9.02 2.61
N ILE A 69 -0.37 7.73 2.50
CA ILE A 69 0.52 6.62 2.87
C ILE A 69 1.81 6.69 2.03
N GLY A 70 1.71 6.92 0.72
CA GLY A 70 2.88 7.07 -0.15
C GLY A 70 3.74 8.28 0.22
N VAL A 71 3.14 9.44 0.44
CA VAL A 71 3.87 10.65 0.87
C VAL A 71 4.56 10.45 2.22
N LEU A 72 3.88 9.81 3.17
CA LEU A 72 4.44 9.48 4.47
C LEU A 72 5.62 8.52 4.31
N GLN A 73 5.46 7.50 3.46
CA GLN A 73 6.54 6.56 3.17
C GLN A 73 7.75 7.30 2.60
N ASP A 74 7.57 8.17 1.61
CA ASP A 74 8.67 8.93 1.02
C ASP A 74 9.41 9.80 2.06
N THR A 75 8.64 10.44 2.95
CA THR A 75 9.17 11.26 4.05
C THR A 75 10.02 10.43 5.02
N LEU A 76 9.57 9.21 5.34
CA LEU A 76 10.24 8.34 6.31
C LEU A 76 11.43 7.58 5.72
N THR A 77 11.41 7.26 4.42
CA THR A 77 12.52 6.58 3.74
C THR A 77 13.56 7.55 3.17
N GLY A 78 13.28 8.85 3.15
CA GLY A 78 14.15 9.85 2.52
C GLY A 78 14.18 9.76 1.00
N THR A 79 13.20 9.10 0.38
CA THR A 79 13.03 9.11 -1.09
C THR A 79 12.41 10.44 -1.53
N PRO A 80 12.63 10.86 -2.79
CA PRO A 80 12.01 12.08 -3.30
C PRO A 80 10.50 12.03 -3.11
N ILE A 81 9.95 13.11 -2.55
CA ILE A 81 8.53 13.16 -2.17
C ILE A 81 7.64 12.94 -3.40
N GLY A 82 6.72 11.99 -3.30
CA GLY A 82 5.76 11.65 -4.36
C GLY A 82 6.13 10.41 -5.18
N VAL A 83 7.35 9.88 -5.08
CA VAL A 83 7.74 8.64 -5.79
C VAL A 83 6.86 7.48 -5.34
N SER A 84 6.80 7.20 -4.04
CA SER A 84 5.95 6.11 -3.51
C SER A 84 4.48 6.41 -3.73
N ALA A 85 4.05 7.67 -3.59
CA ALA A 85 2.66 8.07 -3.82
C ALA A 85 2.17 7.75 -5.24
N VAL A 86 2.96 8.10 -6.27
CA VAL A 86 2.63 7.81 -7.67
C VAL A 86 2.60 6.30 -7.93
N ILE A 87 3.58 5.56 -7.42
CA ILE A 87 3.65 4.10 -7.60
C ILE A 87 2.41 3.43 -6.97
N PHE A 88 2.11 3.76 -5.72
CA PHE A 88 0.99 3.16 -4.99
C PHE A 88 -0.36 3.51 -5.60
N LEU A 89 -0.57 4.77 -6.00
CA LEU A 89 -1.80 5.17 -6.69
C LEU A 89 -1.97 4.45 -8.04
N SER A 90 -0.90 4.34 -8.82
CA SER A 90 -0.93 3.66 -10.11
C SER A 90 -1.29 2.19 -9.96
N ILE A 91 -0.68 1.51 -8.98
CA ILE A 91 -1.00 0.12 -8.64
C ILE A 91 -2.43 -0.01 -8.14
N TYR A 92 -2.86 0.85 -7.22
CA TYR A 92 -4.20 0.83 -6.67
C TYR A 92 -5.26 0.99 -7.77
N ALA A 93 -5.05 1.93 -8.70
CA ALA A 93 -5.92 2.12 -9.86
C ALA A 93 -5.92 0.91 -10.81
N GLY A 94 -4.74 0.35 -11.10
CA GLY A 94 -4.60 -0.84 -11.94
C GLY A 94 -5.31 -2.08 -11.37
N ILE A 95 -5.18 -2.30 -10.07
CA ILE A 95 -5.89 -3.37 -9.36
C ILE A 95 -7.40 -3.11 -9.40
N GLY A 96 -7.84 -1.87 -9.17
CA GLY A 96 -9.25 -1.48 -9.27
C GLY A 96 -9.85 -1.83 -10.63
N ALA A 97 -9.13 -1.55 -11.71
CA ALA A 97 -9.55 -1.89 -13.08
C ALA A 97 -9.63 -3.41 -13.32
N GLN A 98 -8.74 -4.20 -12.70
CA GLN A 98 -8.70 -5.66 -12.86
C GLN A 98 -9.50 -6.42 -11.79
N ARG A 99 -10.10 -5.71 -10.83
CA ARG A 99 -10.73 -6.31 -9.63
C ARG A 99 -11.76 -7.36 -9.97
N ARG A 100 -12.60 -7.14 -10.98
CA ARG A 100 -13.63 -8.09 -11.41
C ARG A 100 -13.05 -9.45 -11.82
N PHE A 101 -11.82 -9.48 -12.33
CA PHE A 101 -11.13 -10.71 -12.71
C PHE A 101 -10.42 -11.40 -11.54
N LEU A 102 -9.97 -10.62 -10.56
CA LEU A 102 -9.24 -11.10 -9.38
C LEU A 102 -10.18 -11.64 -8.30
N LEU A 103 -11.40 -11.09 -8.18
CA LEU A 103 -12.38 -11.53 -7.19
C LEU A 103 -12.81 -12.99 -7.42
N GLY A 104 -12.78 -13.77 -6.32
CA GLY A 104 -13.20 -15.18 -6.34
C GLY A 104 -12.22 -16.14 -6.99
N LYS A 105 -11.00 -15.68 -7.35
CA LYS A 105 -9.93 -16.55 -7.83
C LYS A 105 -9.23 -17.27 -6.69
N SER A 106 -8.52 -18.34 -7.03
CA SER A 106 -7.73 -19.10 -6.08
C SER A 106 -6.60 -18.26 -5.49
N PHE A 107 -6.12 -18.68 -4.32
CA PHE A 107 -4.98 -18.06 -3.65
C PHE A 107 -3.75 -17.91 -4.58
N ALA A 108 -3.44 -18.95 -5.37
CA ALA A 108 -2.31 -18.94 -6.29
C ALA A 108 -2.39 -17.81 -7.34
N VAL A 109 -3.59 -17.54 -7.87
CA VAL A 109 -3.79 -16.46 -8.85
C VAL A 109 -3.61 -15.09 -8.20
N LEU A 110 -4.16 -14.90 -7.00
CA LEU A 110 -3.96 -13.66 -6.24
C LEU A 110 -2.49 -13.44 -5.90
N TRP A 111 -1.76 -14.51 -5.58
CA TRP A 111 -0.35 -14.45 -5.24
C TRP A 111 0.53 -14.14 -6.47
N LEU A 112 0.22 -14.73 -7.64
CA LEU A 112 0.86 -14.37 -8.91
C LEU A 112 0.60 -12.90 -9.28
N GLY A 113 -0.65 -12.42 -9.11
CA GLY A 113 -0.98 -11.01 -9.30
C GLY A 113 -0.14 -10.10 -8.40
N PHE A 114 0.02 -10.46 -7.13
CA PHE A 114 0.87 -9.73 -6.20
C PHE A 114 2.35 -9.76 -6.59
N ALA A 115 2.86 -10.89 -7.11
CA ALA A 115 4.24 -11.00 -7.58
C ALA A 115 4.51 -10.05 -8.75
N VAL A 116 3.59 -9.98 -9.72
CA VAL A 116 3.67 -9.03 -10.85
C VAL A 116 3.62 -7.59 -10.35
N VAL A 117 2.66 -7.26 -9.47
CA VAL A 117 2.52 -5.92 -8.89
C VAL A 117 3.79 -5.50 -8.15
N SER A 118 4.38 -6.39 -7.36
CA SER A 118 5.59 -6.11 -6.59
C SER A 118 6.81 -5.88 -7.49
N PHE A 119 6.93 -6.68 -8.55
CA PHE A 119 7.96 -6.50 -9.56
C PHE A 119 7.83 -5.14 -10.27
N THR A 120 6.62 -4.80 -10.73
CA THR A 120 6.34 -3.51 -11.37
C THR A 120 6.59 -2.33 -10.43
N ALA A 121 6.18 -2.43 -9.17
CA ALA A 121 6.42 -1.40 -8.16
C ALA A 121 7.92 -1.13 -7.96
N SER A 122 8.70 -2.21 -7.84
CA SER A 122 10.14 -2.15 -7.62
C SER A 122 10.85 -1.54 -8.84
N LEU A 123 10.46 -1.96 -10.04
CA LEU A 123 11.02 -1.44 -11.29
C LEU A 123 10.69 0.05 -11.48
N ALA A 124 9.45 0.45 -11.20
CA ALA A 124 9.03 1.84 -11.27
C ALA A 124 9.75 2.71 -10.24
N GLY A 125 9.90 2.23 -9.01
CA GLY A 125 10.66 2.92 -7.95
C GLY A 125 12.12 3.13 -8.35
N TRP A 126 12.78 2.08 -8.84
CA TRP A 126 14.14 2.19 -9.36
C TRP A 126 14.24 3.22 -10.49
N ALA A 127 13.37 3.12 -11.50
CA ALA A 127 13.40 4.02 -12.66
C ALA A 127 13.16 5.49 -12.29
N LEU A 128 12.16 5.77 -11.44
CA LEU A 128 11.84 7.14 -11.01
C LEU A 128 12.97 7.77 -10.19
N VAL A 129 13.56 7.00 -9.27
CA VAL A 129 14.69 7.47 -8.46
C VAL A 129 15.93 7.67 -9.34
N SER A 130 16.22 6.77 -10.27
CA SER A 130 17.32 6.94 -11.22
C SER A 130 17.14 8.18 -12.10
N LEU A 131 15.94 8.44 -12.62
CA LEU A 131 15.64 9.64 -13.40
C LEU A 131 15.79 10.91 -12.57
N TYR A 132 15.34 10.90 -11.32
CA TYR A 132 15.51 12.03 -10.40
C TYR A 132 17.00 12.34 -10.18
N HIS A 133 17.83 11.33 -9.92
CA HIS A 133 19.28 11.54 -9.77
C HIS A 133 19.96 12.02 -11.05
N LEU A 134 19.54 11.53 -12.23
CA LEU A 134 20.05 12.00 -13.53
C LEU A 134 19.70 13.48 -13.78
N SER A 135 18.52 13.94 -13.36
CA SER A 135 18.10 15.34 -13.54
C SER A 135 18.83 16.35 -12.64
N LEU A 136 19.49 15.87 -11.58
CA LEU A 136 20.23 16.71 -10.63
C LEU A 136 21.73 16.85 -10.96
N ILE A 137 22.19 16.20 -12.04
CA ILE A 137 23.55 16.28 -12.60
C ILE A 137 23.53 17.22 -13.80
#